data_AF-A0A950H835-F1
#
_entry.id   AF-A0A950H835-F1
#
_cell.length_a   1.000
_cell.length_b   1.000
_cell.length_c   1.000
_cell.angle_alpha   90.00
_cell.angle_beta   90.00
_cell.angle_gamma   90.00
#
_symmetry.space_group_name_H-M   'P 1'
#
loop_
_entity.id
_entity.type
_entity.pdbx_description
1 polymer ?
#
loop_
_entity_poly.entity_id
_entity_poly.type
_entity_poly.pdbx_seq_one_letter_code
_entity_poly.pdbx_strand_id
1 'polypeptide(L)'
;MDEGQKHGLDTPKLEGCIKAQKEDAVRASMKEADGLGVAATPTLFINGQKVDGAVPVEDLRAALDRALKDAGVPVPPPPTPSSGPTRSKPTGE
;
A
#
# COMPACT_ATOMS: atom_id res chain seq x y z
N MET A 1 -3.00 -13.54 -19.11
CA MET A 1 -3.23 -12.24 -19.78
C MET A 1 -4.55 -11.60 -19.33
N ASP A 2 -5.44 -12.40 -18.74
CA ASP A 2 -6.79 -12.03 -18.31
C ASP A 2 -6.83 -10.89 -17.29
N GLU A 3 -5.95 -10.91 -16.28
CA GLU A 3 -5.88 -9.83 -15.28
C GLU A 3 -5.54 -8.48 -15.91
N GLY A 4 -4.58 -8.44 -16.84
CA GLY A 4 -4.23 -7.20 -17.55
C GLY A 4 -5.39 -6.68 -18.39
N GLN A 5 -6.14 -7.58 -19.04
CA GLN A 5 -7.32 -7.20 -19.81
C GLN A 5 -8.46 -6.69 -18.92
N LYS A 6 -8.72 -7.33 -17.78
CA LYS A 6 -9.74 -6.90 -16.80
C LYS A 6 -9.50 -5.48 -16.29
N HIS A 7 -8.22 -5.07 -16.20
CA HIS A 7 -7.82 -3.74 -15.75
C HIS A 7 -7.51 -2.76 -16.89
N GLY A 8 -7.84 -3.11 -18.14
CA GLY A 8 -7.72 -2.20 -19.28
C GLY A 8 -6.29 -1.93 -19.75
N LEU A 9 -5.35 -2.83 -19.47
CA LEU A 9 -3.97 -2.71 -19.96
C LEU A 9 -3.88 -2.98 -21.47
N ASP A 10 -2.91 -2.35 -22.12
CA ASP A 10 -2.51 -2.65 -23.50
C ASP A 10 -1.95 -4.08 -23.58
N THR A 11 -2.75 -5.01 -24.11
CA THR A 11 -2.42 -6.45 -24.09
C THR A 11 -1.22 -6.81 -24.97
N PRO A 12 -1.04 -6.29 -26.20
CA PRO A 12 0.19 -6.51 -26.97
C PRO A 12 1.45 -6.03 -26.24
N LYS A 13 1.41 -4.84 -25.61
CA LYS A 13 2.55 -4.35 -24.83
C LYS A 13 2.84 -5.21 -23.61
N LEU A 14 1.81 -5.59 -22.86
CA LEU A 14 1.96 -6.46 -21.69
C LEU A 14 2.55 -7.81 -22.08
N GLU A 15 2.08 -8.43 -23.17
CA GLU A 15 2.65 -9.66 -23.70
C GLU A 15 4.11 -9.52 -24.08
N GLY A 16 4.47 -8.41 -24.75
CA GLY A 16 5.85 -8.10 -25.10
C GLY A 16 6.74 -7.99 -23.85
N CYS A 17 6.28 -7.27 -22.82
CA CYS A 17 6.99 -7.14 -21.55
C CYS A 17 7.17 -8.50 -20.85
N ILE A 18 6.12 -9.32 -20.79
CA ILE A 18 6.18 -10.65 -20.16
C ILE A 18 7.14 -11.57 -20.92
N LYS A 19 7.11 -11.58 -22.25
CA LYS A 19 8.02 -12.40 -23.07
C LYS A 19 9.49 -11.94 -22.91
N ALA A 20 9.72 -10.64 -22.79
CA ALA A 20 11.06 -10.07 -22.66
C ALA A 20 11.73 -10.37 -21.30
N GLN A 21 10.95 -10.68 -20.25
CA GLN A 21 11.47 -11.01 -18.90
C GLN A 21 12.52 -10.01 -18.38
N LYS A 22 12.35 -8.72 -18.68
CA LYS A 22 13.27 -7.68 -18.22
C LYS A 22 13.07 -7.42 -16.73
N GLU A 23 14.04 -7.84 -15.93
CA GLU A 23 13.99 -7.78 -14.47
C GLU A 23 14.77 -6.61 -13.86
N ASP A 24 15.48 -5.80 -14.66
CA ASP A 24 16.35 -4.73 -14.17
C ASP A 24 15.62 -3.76 -13.22
N ALA A 25 14.41 -3.33 -13.59
CA ALA A 25 13.59 -2.44 -12.77
C ALA A 25 13.14 -3.12 -11.46
N VAL A 26 12.82 -4.42 -11.50
CA VAL A 26 12.43 -5.20 -10.32
C VAL A 26 13.63 -5.34 -9.37
N ARG A 27 14.80 -5.72 -9.89
CA ARG A 27 16.04 -5.83 -9.11
C ARG A 27 16.47 -4.50 -8.51
N ALA A 28 16.34 -3.40 -9.26
CA ALA A 28 16.65 -2.06 -8.76
C ALA A 28 15.72 -1.69 -7.58
N SER A 29 14.42 -1.97 -7.68
CA SER A 29 13.46 -1.73 -6.60
C SER A 29 13.72 -2.60 -5.36
N MET A 30 14.06 -3.89 -5.55
CA MET A 30 14.47 -4.77 -4.44
C MET A 30 15.73 -4.24 -3.74
N LYS A 31 16.72 -3.77 -4.49
CA LYS A 31 17.95 -3.19 -3.93
C LYS A 31 17.69 -1.90 -3.17
N GLU A 32 16.74 -1.09 -3.62
CA GLU A 32 16.29 0.10 -2.88
C GLU A 32 15.68 -0.31 -1.53
N ALA A 33 14.81 -1.32 -1.52
CA ALA A 33 14.22 -1.87 -0.30
C ALA A 33 15.30 -2.37 0.69
N ASP A 34 16.31 -3.10 0.19
CA ASP A 34 17.46 -3.54 0.99
C ASP A 34 18.22 -2.35 1.60
N GLY A 35 18.49 -1.31 0.80
CA GLY A 35 19.18 -0.10 1.24
C GLY A 35 18.41 0.69 2.30
N LEU A 36 17.08 0.59 2.30
CA LEU A 36 16.19 1.18 3.30
C LEU A 36 15.93 0.25 4.51
N GLY A 37 16.49 -0.96 4.52
CA GLY A 37 16.31 -1.93 5.60
C GLY A 37 14.89 -2.52 5.67
N VAL A 38 14.19 -2.61 4.53
CA VAL A 38 12.86 -3.23 4.44
C VAL A 38 13.00 -4.74 4.47
N ALA A 39 12.50 -5.39 5.52
CA ALA A 39 12.63 -6.83 5.71
C ALA A 39 11.35 -7.62 5.37
N ALA A 40 10.19 -6.95 5.28
CA ALA A 40 8.90 -7.59 5.04
C ALA A 40 7.91 -6.64 4.36
N THR A 41 6.83 -7.20 3.82
CA THR A 41 5.74 -6.45 3.20
C THR A 41 4.41 -6.71 3.90
N PRO A 42 3.50 -5.72 4.00
CA PRO A 42 3.68 -4.35 3.51
C PRO A 42 4.62 -3.54 4.42
N THR A 43 5.43 -2.67 3.83
CA THR A 43 6.16 -1.60 4.53
C THR A 43 5.92 -0.32 3.74
N LEU A 44 5.49 0.73 4.43
CA LEU A 44 5.21 2.04 3.83
C LEU A 44 6.19 3.08 4.37
N PHE A 45 6.53 4.05 3.54
CA PHE A 45 7.25 5.25 3.95
C PHE A 45 6.36 6.47 3.67
N ILE A 46 5.93 7.15 4.73
CA ILE A 46 5.09 8.35 4.65
C ILE A 46 5.99 9.55 4.99
N ASN A 47 6.40 10.31 3.98
CA ASN A 47 7.35 11.42 4.12
C ASN A 47 8.60 11.05 4.94
N GLY A 48 9.14 9.85 4.72
CA GLY A 48 10.30 9.31 5.44
C GLY A 48 9.99 8.58 6.75
N GLN A 49 8.77 8.67 7.28
CA GLN A 49 8.34 7.86 8.43
C GLN A 49 8.01 6.44 7.96
N LYS A 50 8.72 5.45 8.51
CA LYS A 50 8.47 4.03 8.23
C LYS A 50 7.24 3.52 9.00
N VAL A 51 6.38 2.77 8.31
CA VAL A 51 5.25 2.01 8.88
C VAL A 51 5.44 0.56 8.45
N ASP A 52 5.86 -0.29 9.39
CA ASP A 52 6.14 -1.71 9.14
C ASP A 52 4.91 -2.59 9.39
N GLY A 53 4.58 -3.41 8.40
CA GLY A 53 3.53 -4.42 8.48
C GLY A 53 2.13 -3.90 8.20
N ALA A 54 1.17 -4.83 8.25
CA ALA A 54 -0.25 -4.53 8.12
C ALA A 54 -0.76 -3.94 9.45
N VAL A 55 -0.69 -2.63 9.60
CA VAL A 55 -1.22 -1.90 10.76
C VAL A 55 -2.72 -1.64 10.63
N PRO A 56 -3.45 -1.43 11.74
CA PRO A 56 -4.81 -0.92 11.72
C PRO A 56 -4.95 0.34 10.86
N VAL A 57 -6.09 0.47 10.17
CA VAL A 57 -6.36 1.63 9.29
C VAL A 57 -6.29 2.96 10.03
N GLU A 58 -6.61 2.97 11.33
CA GLU A 58 -6.58 4.20 12.13
C GLU A 58 -5.16 4.66 12.45
N ASP A 59 -4.23 3.71 12.61
CA ASP A 59 -2.80 4.02 12.80
C ASP A 59 -2.21 4.57 11.50
N LEU A 60 -2.60 4.00 10.36
CA LEU A 60 -2.21 4.50 9.04
C LEU A 60 -2.79 5.91 8.79
N ARG A 61 -4.06 6.15 9.14
CA ARG A 61 -4.69 7.47 9.06
C ARG A 61 -3.96 8.47 9.94
N ALA A 62 -3.66 8.13 11.19
CA ALA A 62 -2.93 9.02 12.10
C ALA A 62 -1.54 9.40 11.55
N ALA A 63 -0.83 8.45 10.92
CA ALA A 63 0.45 8.72 10.26
C ALA A 63 0.31 9.69 9.07
N LEU A 64 -0.72 9.51 8.23
CA LEU A 64 -1.02 10.41 7.10
C LEU A 64 -1.44 11.81 7.59
N ASP A 65 -2.32 11.88 8.60
CA ASP A 65 -2.81 13.14 9.17
C ASP A 65 -1.66 13.95 9.78
N ARG A 66 -0.71 13.26 10.43
CA ARG A 66 0.53 13.89 10.91
C ARG A 66 1.36 14.42 9.75
N ALA A 67 1.58 13.62 8.71
CA ALA A 67 2.35 14.04 7.54
C ALA A 67 1.73 15.24 6.81
N LEU A 68 0.39 15.33 6.76
CA LEU A 68 -0.33 16.48 6.21
C LEU A 68 -0.15 17.74 7.08
N LYS A 69 -0.29 17.61 8.41
CA LYS A 69 -0.05 18.72 9.35
C LYS A 69 1.37 19.25 9.22
N ASP A 70 2.35 18.36 9.18
CA ASP A 70 3.77 18.71 9.04
C ASP A 70 4.05 19.41 7.69
N ALA A 71 3.30 19.06 6.64
CA ALA A 71 3.36 19.71 5.33
C ALA A 71 2.53 21.01 5.22
N GLY A 72 1.84 21.43 6.29
CA GLY A 72 0.95 22.60 6.27
C GLY A 72 -0.32 22.41 5.43
N VAL A 73 -0.69 21.17 5.13
CA VAL A 73 -1.89 20.82 4.35
C VAL A 73 -3.04 20.53 5.32
N PRO A 74 -4.25 21.06 5.06
CA PRO A 74 -5.42 20.76 5.88
C PRO A 74 -5.69 19.25 5.95
N VAL A 75 -5.85 18.73 7.16
CA VAL A 75 -6.24 17.33 7.39
C VAL A 75 -7.72 17.16 7.05
N PRO A 76 -8.09 16.18 6.22
CA PRO A 76 -9.48 15.92 5.92
C PRO A 76 -10.23 15.47 7.18
N PRO A 77 -11.54 15.78 7.30
CA PRO A 77 -12.33 15.30 8.42
C PRO A 77 -12.31 13.77 8.46
N PRO A 78 -12.38 13.17 9.65
CA PRO A 78 -12.49 11.72 9.77
C PRO A 78 -13.71 11.23 9.00
N PRO A 79 -13.63 10.05 8.34
CA PRO A 79 -14.81 9.46 7.73
C PRO A 79 -15.86 9.28 8.83
N THR A 80 -17.11 9.63 8.52
CA THR A 80 -18.23 9.24 9.38
C THR A 80 -18.20 7.72 9.51
N PRO A 81 -18.41 7.15 10.71
CA PRO A 81 -18.51 5.71 10.83
C PRO A 81 -19.68 5.24 9.97
N SER A 82 -19.34 4.59 8.85
CA SER A 82 -20.33 3.83 8.10
C SER A 82 -20.77 2.71 9.02
N SER A 83 -22.03 2.74 9.45
CA SER A 83 -22.69 1.69 10.23
C SER A 83 -22.69 0.37 9.44
N GLY A 84 -21.56 -0.32 9.42
CA GLY A 84 -21.42 -1.72 9.06
C GLY A 84 -21.74 -2.58 10.28
N PRO A 85 -22.29 -3.79 10.11
CA PRO A 85 -22.83 -4.57 11.21
C PRO A 85 -21.71 -4.94 12.17
N THR A 86 -21.94 -4.62 13.45
CA THR A 86 -21.14 -5.00 14.61
C THR A 86 -20.77 -6.48 14.49
N ARG A 87 -19.48 -6.79 14.34
CA ARG A 87 -18.97 -8.16 14.47
C ARG A 87 -19.12 -8.54 15.94
N SER A 88 -20.27 -9.11 16.30
CA SER A 88 -20.51 -9.75 17.57
C SER A 88 -19.44 -10.83 17.79
N LYS A 89 -18.66 -10.64 18.85
CA LYS A 89 -17.73 -11.62 19.43
C LYS A 89 -18.47 -12.96 19.66
N PRO A 90 -17.96 -14.12 19.23
CA PRO A 90 -18.42 -15.38 19.76
C PRO A 90 -17.89 -15.51 21.19
N THR A 91 -18.81 -15.56 22.14
CA THR A 91 -18.61 -16.11 23.48
C THR A 91 -18.35 -17.62 23.33
N GLY A 92 -17.46 -18.17 24.16
CA GLY A 92 -16.74 -19.42 23.93
C GLY A 92 -17.54 -20.74 23.90
N GLU A 93 -16.83 -21.80 23.51
CA GLU A 93 -16.55 -23.02 24.28
C GLU A 93 -15.27 -23.66 23.75
#